data_AF-A0A960VWZ7-F1
#
_entry.id   AF-A0A960VWZ7-F1
#
_cell.length_a   1.000
_cell.length_b   1.000
_cell.length_c   1.000
_cell.angle_alpha   90.00
_cell.angle_beta   90.00
_cell.angle_gamma   90.00
#
_symmetry.space_group_name_H-M   'P 1'
#
loop_
_entity.id
_entity.type
_entity.pdbx_description
1 polymer ?
#
loop_
_entity_poly.entity_id
_entity_poly.type
_entity_poly.pdbx_seq_one_letter_code
_entity_poly.pdbx_strand_id
1 'polypeptide(L)'
;MIKTVTVNILFYFLILATHSVFPQGKPTIAEKEIKGSPTIDFLNKTIIRANDATKQNDINTGKKLAELIAQIPNKIHSVDKVNLQRISPTKDSFGGDIITIAPEKNFGHINRFHRIITGYIQSAFQYDQKDADLISRYIIYYNGLHRKHLEYFKKKYTSPLAEHLNSKYVGISTNYKEWPGKTQIIIPIEIGATNKKDIQLEELKDEVTKIIENKPDGAEIKKKFDDIIETKIKKDKEVIKEEKEEIAKAEDEVTKKAEKIEEKLDELKKNPEENKEEIAKVEKEKQDIEKEKEDIEAKKDEIQEKEEILTQKEKSNQEKETKKEDSPKDETTDAVAKLEPEKEDVPPKPETPEEKLDKVEKELEATKQELEEKKEEEKKKSEYSPNVLDNKIVFLKTTKYLDKGHYNNEIHLIDPENDDSILKSEYTNICGKSFQIFNEQVLVLGYNDTHENSHKLALLNKKDLKFQAMSKAFVFWRTPMIIMKSPNSGEEELYAFEEDGEKYFLARFDKDLKRVARSNEEINPNSSVTFFGTKIYITAKEDSANKTGIQVLSRDELKTIKRIVP
;
A
#
# COMPACT_ATOMS: atom_id res chain seq x y z
N MET A 1 49.33 83.83 -28.92
CA MET A 1 48.35 84.91 -29.16
C MET A 1 47.79 84.69 -30.56
N ILE A 2 46.56 84.16 -30.65
CA ILE A 2 45.55 84.27 -31.73
C ILE A 2 44.32 83.53 -31.17
N LYS A 3 43.20 84.26 -31.06
CA LYS A 3 41.87 83.80 -30.64
C LYS A 3 41.00 83.71 -31.90
N THR A 4 40.26 82.61 -32.08
CA THR A 4 38.99 82.60 -32.85
C THR A 4 38.21 81.31 -32.50
N VAL A 5 37.14 81.40 -31.70
CA VAL A 5 35.71 81.51 -32.06
C VAL A 5 35.01 80.15 -32.18
N THR A 6 33.92 80.10 -31.42
CA THR A 6 32.90 79.10 -31.14
C THR A 6 32.15 78.59 -32.38
N VAL A 7 31.81 77.30 -32.41
CA VAL A 7 30.65 76.78 -33.16
C VAL A 7 29.95 75.71 -32.33
N ASN A 8 28.70 76.01 -31.94
CA ASN A 8 27.73 75.06 -31.40
C ASN A 8 27.12 74.28 -32.56
N ILE A 9 27.15 72.94 -32.51
CA ILE A 9 26.28 72.08 -33.32
C ILE A 9 25.58 71.11 -32.36
N LEU A 10 24.29 71.40 -32.18
CA LEU A 10 23.30 70.57 -31.49
C LEU A 10 22.76 69.59 -32.54
N PHE A 11 23.02 68.28 -32.39
CA PHE A 11 22.39 67.25 -33.23
C PHE A 11 21.38 66.45 -32.40
N TYR A 12 20.12 66.61 -32.79
CA TYR A 12 18.97 65.81 -32.39
C TYR A 12 19.18 64.35 -32.83
N PHE A 13 19.08 63.40 -31.90
CA PHE A 13 18.74 62.02 -32.23
C PHE A 13 17.46 61.64 -31.48
N LEU A 14 16.45 61.38 -32.29
CA LEU A 14 15.12 60.89 -31.96
C LEU A 14 15.21 59.38 -31.75
N ILE A 15 15.00 58.86 -30.54
CA ILE A 15 14.71 57.42 -30.33
C ILE A 15 13.53 57.29 -29.37
N LEU A 16 12.52 56.57 -29.87
CA LEU A 16 11.22 56.29 -29.29
C LEU A 16 11.32 55.65 -27.90
N ALA A 17 10.50 56.16 -26.98
CA ALA A 17 10.09 55.47 -25.77
C ALA A 17 9.04 54.41 -26.12
N THR A 18 9.36 53.13 -25.93
CA THR A 18 8.37 52.08 -25.72
C THR A 18 8.45 51.65 -24.26
N HIS A 19 7.34 51.85 -23.56
CA HIS A 19 7.17 51.50 -22.17
C HIS A 19 7.25 49.98 -22.02
N SER A 20 8.32 49.47 -21.41
CA SER A 20 8.31 48.11 -20.85
C SER A 20 7.48 48.15 -19.56
N VAL A 21 6.27 47.60 -19.65
CA VAL A 21 5.45 47.21 -18.50
C VAL A 21 6.23 46.12 -17.76
N PHE A 22 6.91 46.51 -16.68
CA PHE A 22 7.45 45.55 -15.73
C PHE A 22 6.27 44.83 -15.05
N PRO A 23 6.17 43.50 -15.12
CA PRO A 23 5.24 42.78 -14.25
C PRO A 23 5.71 43.00 -12.81
N GLN A 24 4.91 43.74 -12.04
CA GLN A 24 5.09 43.83 -10.60
C GLN A 24 5.05 42.41 -10.03
N GLY A 25 6.15 42.02 -9.39
CA GLY A 25 6.26 40.76 -8.67
C GLY A 25 5.11 40.63 -7.69
N LYS A 26 4.43 39.49 -7.74
CA LYS A 26 3.55 39.06 -6.66
C LYS A 26 4.35 39.12 -5.35
N PRO A 27 3.77 39.61 -4.24
CA PRO A 27 4.44 39.58 -2.95
C PRO A 27 4.83 38.13 -2.64
N THR A 28 6.12 37.92 -2.39
CA THR A 28 6.66 36.69 -1.85
C THR A 28 5.99 36.42 -0.52
N ILE A 29 5.09 35.43 -0.50
CA ILE A 29 4.67 34.80 0.74
C ILE A 29 5.95 34.29 1.40
N ALA A 30 6.15 34.68 2.65
CA ALA A 30 7.37 34.51 3.43
C ALA A 30 8.10 33.17 3.17
N GLU A 31 9.20 33.21 2.41
CA GLU A 31 10.18 32.13 2.26
C GLU A 31 10.99 31.86 3.56
N LYS A 32 10.46 32.22 4.73
CA LYS A 32 11.12 32.02 6.02
C LYS A 32 10.42 31.07 6.98
N GLU A 33 9.29 30.46 6.62
CA GLU A 33 8.60 29.52 7.52
C GLU A 33 8.30 28.12 6.96
N ILE A 34 8.79 27.78 5.76
CA ILE A 34 8.77 26.38 5.25
C ILE A 34 10.11 25.67 5.49
N LYS A 35 10.75 25.93 6.63
CA LYS A 35 12.01 25.26 7.06
C LYS A 35 11.90 24.60 8.44
N GLY A 36 10.70 24.12 8.78
CA GLY A 36 10.45 23.47 10.08
C GLY A 36 10.31 21.95 10.05
N SER A 37 10.03 21.33 8.90
CA SER A 37 9.80 19.87 8.85
C SER A 37 11.10 19.12 8.53
N PRO A 38 11.51 18.12 9.33
CA PRO A 38 12.67 17.30 9.01
C PRO A 38 12.42 16.53 7.70
N THR A 39 13.24 16.78 6.68
CA THR A 39 13.23 16.02 5.43
C THR A 39 14.24 14.87 5.53
N ILE A 40 13.75 13.63 5.47
CA ILE A 40 14.61 12.44 5.45
C ILE A 40 14.77 11.95 4.00
N ASP A 41 15.98 12.13 3.46
CA ASP A 41 16.38 11.64 2.15
C ASP A 41 17.66 10.80 2.26
N PHE A 42 17.58 9.55 1.82
CA PHE A 42 18.67 8.60 1.92
C PHE A 42 19.61 8.69 0.71
N LEU A 43 20.88 9.00 0.97
CA LEU A 43 21.97 8.95 0.03
C LEU A 43 22.43 7.49 -0.17
N ASN A 44 22.15 6.95 -1.34
CA ASN A 44 22.53 5.59 -1.74
C ASN A 44 23.93 5.56 -2.38
N LYS A 45 24.67 4.46 -2.20
CA LYS A 45 25.95 4.21 -2.89
C LYS A 45 25.77 4.04 -4.39
N THR A 46 24.65 3.45 -4.78
CA THR A 46 24.35 3.08 -6.16
C THR A 46 22.92 3.40 -6.51
N ILE A 47 22.72 3.81 -7.76
CA ILE A 47 21.41 3.99 -8.39
C ILE A 47 20.98 2.76 -9.20
N ILE A 48 21.84 1.74 -9.27
CA ILE A 48 21.59 0.50 -10.01
C ILE A 48 20.48 -0.28 -9.30
N ARG A 49 19.44 -0.65 -10.06
CA ARG A 49 18.33 -1.46 -9.55
C ARG A 49 18.82 -2.87 -9.22
N ALA A 50 18.36 -3.39 -8.09
CA ALA A 50 18.59 -4.79 -7.73
C ALA A 50 17.90 -5.72 -8.74
N ASN A 51 18.57 -6.81 -9.13
CA ASN A 51 17.93 -7.89 -9.88
C ASN A 51 16.96 -8.68 -8.97
N ASP A 52 16.09 -9.50 -9.58
CA ASP A 52 15.03 -10.17 -8.82
C ASP A 52 15.57 -11.19 -7.82
N ALA A 53 16.67 -11.88 -8.14
CA ALA A 53 17.36 -12.76 -7.21
C ALA A 53 17.81 -12.02 -5.93
N THR A 54 18.37 -10.81 -6.07
CA THR A 54 18.77 -9.97 -4.93
C THR A 54 17.56 -9.50 -4.13
N LYS A 55 16.48 -9.08 -4.81
CA LYS A 55 15.24 -8.68 -4.13
C LYS A 55 14.68 -9.83 -3.30
N GLN A 56 14.60 -11.02 -3.89
CA GLN A 56 14.09 -12.20 -3.23
C GLN A 56 14.99 -12.64 -2.06
N ASN A 57 16.32 -12.55 -2.22
CA ASN A 57 17.25 -12.86 -1.14
C ASN A 57 17.10 -11.91 0.05
N ASP A 58 16.92 -10.61 -0.20
CA ASP A 58 16.67 -9.61 0.85
C ASP A 58 15.38 -9.95 1.63
N ILE A 59 14.27 -10.24 0.92
CA ILE A 59 13.00 -10.65 1.54
C ILE A 59 13.18 -11.95 2.34
N ASN A 60 13.81 -12.97 1.75
CA ASN A 60 14.05 -14.26 2.39
C ASN A 60 14.94 -14.14 3.63
N THR A 61 15.87 -13.19 3.67
CA THR A 61 16.67 -12.89 4.86
C THR A 61 15.77 -12.46 6.02
N GLY A 62 14.82 -11.55 5.76
CA GLY A 62 13.81 -11.14 6.73
C GLY A 62 12.95 -12.30 7.23
N LYS A 63 12.42 -13.12 6.30
CA LYS A 63 11.59 -14.29 6.64
C LYS A 63 12.34 -15.30 7.52
N LYS A 64 13.59 -15.62 7.20
CA LYS A 64 14.42 -16.52 8.02
C LYS A 64 14.69 -15.97 9.41
N LEU A 65 14.89 -14.65 9.55
CA LEU A 65 15.03 -14.02 10.86
C LEU A 65 13.74 -14.15 11.70
N ALA A 66 12.57 -14.02 11.06
CA ALA A 66 11.27 -14.25 11.70
C ALA A 66 11.09 -15.70 12.17
N GLU A 67 11.47 -16.68 11.36
CA GLU A 67 11.43 -18.10 11.74
C GLU A 67 12.34 -18.38 12.95
N LEU A 68 13.57 -17.87 12.93
CA LEU A 68 14.55 -18.08 14.00
C LEU A 68 14.12 -17.43 15.33
N ILE A 69 13.62 -16.19 15.29
CA ILE A 69 13.16 -15.50 16.51
C ILE A 69 11.90 -16.14 17.09
N ALA A 70 11.02 -16.72 16.26
CA ALA A 70 9.86 -17.46 16.74
C ALA A 70 10.27 -18.74 17.49
N GLN A 71 11.34 -19.41 17.04
CA GLN A 71 11.86 -20.62 17.69
C GLN A 71 12.62 -20.32 19.00
N ILE A 72 13.44 -19.26 19.01
CA ILE A 72 14.29 -18.91 20.18
C ILE A 72 14.22 -17.39 20.40
N PRO A 73 13.19 -16.88 21.11
CA PRO A 73 12.94 -15.44 21.22
C PRO A 73 14.03 -14.65 21.94
N ASN A 74 14.71 -15.28 22.91
CA ASN A 74 15.63 -14.61 23.83
C ASN A 74 17.10 -14.63 23.34
N LYS A 75 17.32 -14.81 22.04
CA LYS A 75 18.67 -14.90 21.45
C LYS A 75 18.83 -13.95 20.27
N ILE A 76 20.05 -13.47 20.09
CA ILE A 76 20.45 -12.78 18.87
C ILE A 76 20.58 -13.79 17.74
N HIS A 77 19.83 -13.58 16.66
CA HIS A 77 19.90 -14.38 15.44
C HIS A 77 20.63 -13.63 14.35
N SER A 78 21.30 -14.34 13.45
CA SER A 78 22.04 -13.75 12.33
C SER A 78 21.74 -14.51 11.04
N VAL A 79 21.33 -13.78 10.01
CA VAL A 79 21.16 -14.30 8.65
C VAL A 79 21.80 -13.31 7.68
N ASP A 80 22.70 -13.79 6.83
CA ASP A 80 23.38 -12.96 5.83
C ASP A 80 24.00 -11.67 6.41
N LYS A 81 24.56 -11.78 7.62
CA LYS A 81 25.19 -10.69 8.39
C LYS A 81 24.23 -9.57 8.82
N VAL A 82 22.94 -9.86 8.85
CA VAL A 82 21.90 -9.07 9.48
C VAL A 82 21.56 -9.76 10.78
N ASN A 83 21.72 -9.07 11.90
CA ASN A 83 21.37 -9.62 13.20
C ASN A 83 20.04 -9.06 13.68
N LEU A 84 19.28 -9.88 14.41
CA LEU A 84 17.99 -9.53 15.00
C LEU A 84 17.99 -9.95 16.47
N GLN A 85 17.49 -9.07 17.34
CA GLN A 85 17.20 -9.38 18.74
C GLN A 85 15.83 -8.83 19.10
N ARG A 86 14.99 -9.66 19.73
CA ARG A 86 13.67 -9.26 20.26
C ARG A 86 13.77 -8.95 21.74
N ILE A 87 13.18 -7.84 22.15
CA ILE A 87 13.05 -7.44 23.55
C ILE A 87 11.58 -7.12 23.82
N SER A 88 11.00 -7.81 24.80
CA SER A 88 9.56 -7.76 25.06
C SER A 88 9.09 -6.39 25.54
N PRO A 89 7.85 -5.99 25.19
CA PRO A 89 7.19 -4.81 25.74
C PRO A 89 6.72 -5.05 27.17
N THR A 90 6.31 -3.96 27.82
CA THR A 90 5.51 -3.96 29.05
C THR A 90 4.23 -3.15 28.82
N LYS A 91 3.29 -3.14 29.78
CA LYS A 91 2.06 -2.34 29.71
C LYS A 91 2.34 -0.87 29.35
N ASP A 92 3.32 -0.28 30.01
CA ASP A 92 3.59 1.17 29.92
C ASP A 92 4.74 1.55 28.95
N SER A 93 5.38 0.58 28.29
CA SER A 93 6.60 0.86 27.51
C SER A 93 6.78 -0.11 26.36
N PHE A 94 7.21 0.44 25.22
CA PHE A 94 7.41 -0.35 24.02
C PHE A 94 8.59 -1.30 24.18
N GLY A 95 8.40 -2.51 23.68
CA GLY A 95 9.51 -3.40 23.38
C GLY A 95 10.08 -3.04 22.01
N GLY A 96 10.90 -3.93 21.47
CA GLY A 96 11.22 -3.83 20.07
C GLY A 96 12.06 -4.96 19.54
N ASP A 97 12.03 -5.06 18.22
CA ASP A 97 12.98 -5.85 17.46
C ASP A 97 14.10 -4.96 16.97
N ILE A 98 15.33 -5.25 17.40
CA ILE A 98 16.53 -4.52 17.02
C ILE A 98 17.22 -5.26 15.88
N ILE A 99 17.24 -4.63 14.70
CA ILE A 99 17.99 -5.10 13.54
C ILE A 99 19.33 -4.37 13.47
N THR A 100 20.43 -5.12 13.45
CA THR A 100 21.79 -4.58 13.31
C THR A 100 22.48 -5.14 12.09
N ILE A 101 23.37 -4.33 11.49
CA ILE A 101 24.12 -4.73 10.29
C ILE A 101 25.59 -4.91 10.64
N ALA A 102 26.15 -6.07 10.33
CA ALA A 102 27.56 -6.32 10.58
C ALA A 102 28.46 -5.38 9.74
N PRO A 103 29.68 -5.03 10.21
CA PRO A 103 30.60 -4.14 9.49
C PRO A 103 30.95 -4.60 8.07
N GLU A 104 30.97 -5.91 7.82
CA GLU A 104 31.33 -6.50 6.53
C GLU A 104 30.17 -6.47 5.53
N LYS A 105 28.95 -6.11 5.96
CA LYS A 105 27.76 -6.11 5.11
C LYS A 105 27.51 -4.71 4.57
N ASN A 106 27.83 -4.53 3.28
CA ASN A 106 27.63 -3.25 2.60
C ASN A 106 26.32 -3.27 1.80
N PHE A 107 25.32 -2.57 2.31
CA PHE A 107 24.11 -2.26 1.54
C PHE A 107 24.34 -0.99 0.72
N GLY A 108 24.27 -1.12 -0.61
CA GLY A 108 24.46 0.02 -1.50
C GLY A 108 23.22 0.90 -1.64
N HIS A 109 22.06 0.47 -1.12
CA HIS A 109 20.79 1.17 -1.29
C HIS A 109 19.84 0.89 -0.11
N ILE A 110 19.08 1.90 0.32
CA ILE A 110 18.11 1.82 1.41
C ILE A 110 17.05 0.73 1.21
N ASN A 111 16.63 0.49 -0.04
CA ASN A 111 15.64 -0.53 -0.39
C ASN A 111 16.05 -1.96 0.01
N ARG A 112 17.33 -2.23 0.31
CA ARG A 112 17.73 -3.53 0.87
C ARG A 112 17.20 -3.71 2.29
N PHE A 113 17.34 -2.68 3.13
CA PHE A 113 16.73 -2.66 4.47
C PHE A 113 15.21 -2.78 4.37
N HIS A 114 14.60 -2.00 3.48
CA HIS A 114 13.15 -2.01 3.26
C HIS A 114 12.66 -3.42 2.94
N ARG A 115 13.26 -4.12 1.99
CA ARG A 115 12.88 -5.51 1.65
C ARG A 115 13.10 -6.51 2.76
N ILE A 116 14.21 -6.40 3.51
CA ILE A 116 14.48 -7.29 4.65
C ILE A 116 13.42 -7.09 5.73
N ILE A 117 13.12 -5.84 6.07
CA ILE A 117 12.10 -5.50 7.07
C ILE A 117 10.72 -5.93 6.59
N THR A 118 10.37 -5.72 5.32
CA THR A 118 9.11 -6.19 4.73
C THR A 118 8.97 -7.70 4.90
N GLY A 119 9.98 -8.48 4.48
CA GLY A 119 9.96 -9.94 4.63
C GLY A 119 9.87 -10.39 6.08
N TYR A 120 10.53 -9.67 7.00
CA TYR A 120 10.43 -9.92 8.43
C TYR A 120 9.02 -9.66 8.95
N ILE A 121 8.41 -8.52 8.61
CA ILE A 121 7.08 -8.13 9.08
C ILE A 121 6.01 -9.12 8.60
N GLN A 122 6.08 -9.52 7.34
CA GLN A 122 5.17 -10.52 6.78
C GLN A 122 5.19 -11.82 7.58
N SER A 123 6.37 -12.31 7.97
CA SER A 123 6.50 -13.60 8.64
C SER A 123 6.34 -13.53 10.15
N ALA A 124 6.86 -12.47 10.80
CA ALA A 124 6.86 -12.35 12.26
C ALA A 124 5.55 -11.82 12.83
N PHE A 125 4.87 -10.94 12.08
CA PHE A 125 3.67 -10.25 12.52
C PHE A 125 2.46 -10.51 11.60
N GLN A 126 2.63 -11.31 10.55
CA GLN A 126 1.54 -11.82 9.70
C GLN A 126 0.75 -10.74 8.94
N TYR A 127 1.33 -9.55 8.74
CA TYR A 127 0.79 -8.56 7.81
C TYR A 127 0.93 -9.06 6.37
N ASP A 128 -0.01 -8.70 5.50
CA ASP A 128 0.10 -9.02 4.09
C ASP A 128 1.25 -8.26 3.43
N GLN A 129 1.54 -8.60 2.17
CA GLN A 129 2.68 -8.00 1.46
C GLN A 129 2.57 -6.48 1.30
N LYS A 130 1.38 -5.95 1.02
CA LYS A 130 1.17 -4.51 0.78
C LYS A 130 1.31 -3.74 2.09
N ASP A 131 0.69 -4.25 3.16
CA ASP A 131 0.74 -3.64 4.48
C ASP A 131 2.16 -3.69 5.06
N ALA A 132 2.82 -4.85 4.99
CA ALA A 132 4.19 -5.01 5.44
C ALA A 132 5.17 -4.09 4.69
N ASP A 133 4.97 -3.87 3.38
CA ASP A 133 5.79 -2.94 2.60
C ASP A 133 5.63 -1.50 3.08
N LEU A 134 4.39 -1.10 3.36
CA LEU A 134 4.07 0.24 3.85
C LEU A 134 4.59 0.45 5.29
N ILE A 135 4.36 -0.49 6.20
CA ILE A 135 4.86 -0.44 7.59
C ILE A 135 6.39 -0.41 7.60
N SER A 136 7.05 -1.22 6.77
CA SER A 136 8.51 -1.22 6.61
C SER A 136 9.04 0.16 6.19
N ARG A 137 8.32 0.86 5.31
CA ARG A 137 8.66 2.24 4.92
C ARG A 137 8.57 3.20 6.12
N TYR A 138 7.48 3.13 6.90
CA TYR A 138 7.33 3.93 8.12
C TYR A 138 8.46 3.67 9.12
N ILE A 139 8.81 2.40 9.37
CA ILE A 139 9.92 2.01 10.26
C ILE A 139 11.25 2.62 9.82
N ILE A 140 11.55 2.63 8.52
CA ILE A 140 12.80 3.24 8.02
C ILE A 140 12.83 4.75 8.29
N TYR A 141 11.73 5.45 8.05
CA TYR A 141 11.65 6.89 8.32
C TYR A 141 11.72 7.19 9.81
N TYR A 142 11.01 6.43 10.63
CA TYR A 142 11.06 6.48 12.10
C TYR A 142 12.51 6.39 12.60
N ASN A 143 13.25 5.38 12.14
CA ASN A 143 14.65 5.19 12.52
C ASN A 143 15.60 6.23 11.93
N GLY A 144 15.26 6.83 10.79
CA GLY A 144 15.98 7.96 10.22
C GLY A 144 15.81 9.24 11.04
N LEU A 145 14.57 9.49 11.50
CA LEU A 145 14.21 10.63 12.34
C LEU A 145 14.90 10.59 13.70
N HIS A 146 14.93 9.41 14.33
CA HIS A 146 15.52 9.23 15.67
C HIS A 146 16.99 8.78 15.63
N ARG A 147 17.71 9.05 14.54
CA ARG A 147 19.12 8.67 14.40
C ARG A 147 19.99 9.36 15.47
N LYS A 148 20.74 8.57 16.25
CA LYS A 148 21.58 9.02 17.40
C LYS A 148 20.77 9.59 18.59
N HIS A 149 19.45 9.46 18.59
CA HIS A 149 18.59 10.01 19.65
C HIS A 149 18.31 8.98 20.75
N LEU A 150 19.33 8.53 21.49
CA LEU A 150 19.15 7.49 22.53
C LEU A 150 18.14 7.89 23.61
N GLU A 151 18.12 9.17 24.01
CA GLU A 151 17.19 9.67 25.04
C GLU A 151 15.72 9.55 24.63
N TYR A 152 15.44 9.63 23.32
CA TYR A 152 14.10 9.38 22.78
C TYR A 152 13.65 7.95 23.10
N PHE A 153 14.51 6.98 22.79
CA PHE A 153 14.22 5.56 23.03
C PHE A 153 14.10 5.25 24.52
N LYS A 154 14.98 5.80 25.38
CA LYS A 154 14.88 5.63 26.84
C LYS A 154 13.55 6.08 27.44
N LYS A 155 12.90 7.09 26.84
CA LYS A 155 11.64 7.63 27.33
C LYS A 155 10.43 6.74 27.00
N LYS A 156 10.47 6.06 25.85
CA LYS A 156 9.31 5.36 25.27
C LYS A 156 9.41 3.83 25.36
N TYR A 157 10.63 3.31 25.50
CA TYR A 157 10.90 1.88 25.43
C TYR A 157 11.36 1.33 26.78
N THR A 158 11.24 0.01 26.91
CA THR A 158 11.66 -0.71 28.12
C THR A 158 13.16 -0.50 28.39
N SER A 159 13.53 -0.48 29.67
CA SER A 159 14.94 -0.32 30.09
C SER A 159 15.86 -1.39 29.47
N PRO A 160 15.49 -2.68 29.42
CA PRO A 160 16.29 -3.70 28.72
C PRO A 160 16.52 -3.36 27.25
N LEU A 161 15.55 -2.78 26.54
CA LEU A 161 15.76 -2.38 25.15
C LEU A 161 16.78 -1.25 25.05
N ALA A 162 16.61 -0.19 25.85
CA ALA A 162 17.48 0.96 25.82
C ALA A 162 18.95 0.62 26.13
N GLU A 163 19.20 -0.36 27.01
CA GLU A 163 20.54 -0.85 27.34
C GLU A 163 21.27 -1.52 26.15
N HIS A 164 20.52 -2.10 25.21
CA HIS A 164 21.10 -2.70 24.00
C HIS A 164 21.36 -1.67 22.89
N LEU A 165 20.92 -0.42 23.05
CA LEU A 165 21.10 0.64 22.07
C LEU A 165 22.41 1.40 22.28
N ASN A 166 23.06 1.75 21.18
CA ASN A 166 24.27 2.56 21.19
C ASN A 166 23.97 3.98 20.73
N SER A 167 24.26 4.98 21.56
CA SER A 167 24.03 6.40 21.23
C SER A 167 24.68 6.86 19.92
N LYS A 168 25.79 6.25 19.50
CA LYS A 168 26.48 6.62 18.25
C LYS A 168 25.79 6.06 17.01
N TYR A 169 25.09 4.94 17.12
CA TYR A 169 24.56 4.20 15.96
C TYR A 169 23.11 3.70 16.05
N VAL A 170 22.37 4.06 17.09
CA VAL A 170 20.90 3.91 17.17
C VAL A 170 20.21 4.63 16.02
N GLY A 171 19.23 3.98 15.38
CA GLY A 171 18.57 4.40 14.15
C GLY A 171 19.35 4.05 12.87
N ILE A 172 18.94 4.64 11.75
CA ILE A 172 19.61 4.48 10.44
C ILE A 172 20.05 5.83 9.87
N SER A 173 21.31 5.93 9.44
CA SER A 173 21.84 7.17 8.87
C SER A 173 21.21 7.45 7.50
N THR A 174 21.09 8.71 7.10
CA THR A 174 20.76 9.06 5.72
C THR A 174 21.92 8.79 4.76
N ASN A 175 23.13 8.49 5.25
CA ASN A 175 24.30 8.27 4.41
C ASN A 175 24.74 6.80 4.40
N TYR A 176 24.81 6.20 3.21
CA TYR A 176 25.21 4.80 3.04
C TYR A 176 26.57 4.43 3.67
N LYS A 177 27.50 5.39 3.78
CA LYS A 177 28.83 5.16 4.39
C LYS A 177 28.75 4.84 5.88
N GLU A 178 27.66 5.24 6.53
CA GLU A 178 27.42 4.99 7.94
C GLU A 178 26.47 3.81 8.18
N TRP A 179 26.15 3.00 7.17
CA TRP A 179 25.29 1.84 7.37
C TRP A 179 26.03 0.62 7.95
N PRO A 180 27.13 0.14 7.35
CA PRO A 180 27.79 -1.08 7.80
C PRO A 180 28.38 -0.91 9.21
N GLY A 181 28.01 -1.79 10.14
CA GLY A 181 28.48 -1.75 11.53
C GLY A 181 28.00 -0.56 12.36
N LYS A 182 27.13 0.29 11.80
CA LYS A 182 26.73 1.59 12.38
C LYS A 182 25.23 1.87 12.22
N THR A 183 24.43 0.80 12.24
CA THR A 183 22.96 0.85 12.15
C THR A 183 22.34 -0.05 13.21
N GLN A 184 21.38 0.48 13.97
CA GLN A 184 20.45 -0.27 14.81
C GLN A 184 19.04 0.21 14.49
N ILE A 185 18.31 -0.53 13.65
CA ILE A 185 16.92 -0.24 13.33
C ILE A 185 16.04 -0.87 14.40
N ILE A 186 15.12 -0.09 14.95
CA ILE A 186 14.15 -0.51 15.95
C ILE A 186 12.78 -0.62 15.30
N ILE A 187 12.17 -1.79 15.40
CA ILE A 187 10.76 -1.99 15.11
C ILE A 187 10.04 -1.91 16.47
N PRO A 188 9.22 -0.88 16.72
CA PRO A 188 8.53 -0.75 17.99
C PRO A 188 7.48 -1.85 18.10
N ILE A 189 7.47 -2.58 19.23
CA ILE A 189 6.48 -3.61 19.49
C ILE A 189 5.72 -3.33 20.79
N GLU A 190 4.50 -3.83 20.83
CA GLU A 190 3.58 -3.73 21.95
C GLU A 190 2.94 -5.09 22.25
N ILE A 191 2.18 -5.13 23.35
CA ILE A 191 1.33 -6.27 23.68
C ILE A 191 0.11 -6.21 22.75
N GLY A 192 -0.10 -7.26 21.94
CA GLY A 192 -1.22 -7.38 21.02
C GLY A 192 -2.42 -8.12 21.63
N ALA A 193 -3.55 -8.12 20.91
CA ALA A 193 -4.82 -8.70 21.38
C ALA A 193 -4.80 -10.21 21.64
N THR A 194 -3.88 -10.98 21.04
CA THR A 194 -3.81 -12.45 21.19
C THR A 194 -2.69 -12.91 22.13
N ASN A 195 -2.21 -12.05 23.05
CA ASN A 195 -0.94 -12.25 23.80
C ASN A 195 0.31 -12.39 22.91
N LYS A 196 0.15 -12.15 21.61
CA LYS A 196 1.24 -12.05 20.65
C LYS A 196 1.81 -10.64 20.70
N LYS A 197 3.09 -10.53 20.37
CA LYS A 197 3.71 -9.22 20.14
C LYS A 197 3.21 -8.69 18.79
N ASP A 198 2.86 -7.41 18.75
CA ASP A 198 2.52 -6.72 17.50
C ASP A 198 3.34 -5.44 17.34
N ILE A 199 3.33 -4.85 16.15
CA ILE A 199 3.98 -3.59 15.85
C ILE A 199 3.15 -2.44 16.42
N GLN A 200 3.81 -1.50 17.08
CA GLN A 200 3.18 -0.30 17.61
C GLN A 200 2.98 0.73 16.47
N LEU A 201 1.84 0.66 15.78
CA LEU A 201 1.58 1.42 14.55
C LEU A 201 1.29 2.91 14.81
N GLU A 202 0.67 3.24 15.94
CA GLU A 202 0.31 4.61 16.29
C GLU A 202 1.54 5.49 16.50
N GLU A 203 2.57 4.95 17.15
CA GLU A 203 3.88 5.61 17.31
C GLU A 203 4.54 5.87 15.95
N LEU A 204 4.47 4.89 15.04
CA LEU A 204 5.00 5.07 13.68
C LEU A 204 4.23 6.17 12.94
N LYS A 205 2.90 6.20 13.03
CA LYS A 205 2.06 7.25 12.45
C LYS A 205 2.44 8.63 13.00
N ASP A 206 2.42 8.78 14.32
CA ASP A 206 2.61 10.06 15.00
C ASP A 206 3.93 10.75 14.61
N GLU A 207 5.02 9.99 14.56
CA GLU A 207 6.35 10.53 14.28
C GLU A 207 6.61 10.73 12.77
N VAL A 208 6.07 9.86 11.92
CA VAL A 208 6.49 9.79 10.51
C VAL A 208 5.55 10.53 9.56
N THR A 209 4.26 10.66 9.90
CA THR A 209 3.25 11.21 8.97
C THR A 209 3.66 12.59 8.42
N LYS A 210 4.20 13.48 9.25
CA LYS A 210 4.66 14.82 8.80
C LYS A 210 5.78 14.75 7.75
N ILE A 211 6.62 13.73 7.79
CA ILE A 211 7.73 13.54 6.84
C ILE A 211 7.19 12.98 5.52
N ILE A 212 6.23 12.06 5.60
CA ILE A 212 5.64 11.39 4.43
C ILE A 212 4.67 12.31 3.69
N GLU A 213 3.84 13.10 4.38
CA GLU A 213 2.87 14.03 3.79
C GLU A 213 3.52 15.04 2.84
N ASN A 214 4.78 15.42 3.10
CA ASN A 214 5.55 16.35 2.25
C ASN A 214 6.07 15.71 0.94
N LYS A 215 5.82 14.43 0.69
CA LYS A 215 6.21 13.73 -0.56
C LYS A 215 5.06 13.74 -1.56
N PRO A 216 5.31 13.61 -2.89
CA PRO A 216 4.28 13.69 -3.92
C PRO A 216 3.04 12.81 -3.71
N ASP A 217 3.23 11.61 -3.13
CA ASP A 217 2.15 10.64 -2.86
C ASP A 217 1.81 10.57 -1.35
N GLY A 218 2.21 11.58 -0.58
CA GLY A 218 2.19 11.55 0.88
C GLY A 218 0.79 11.37 1.48
N ALA A 219 -0.21 12.05 0.92
CA ALA A 219 -1.60 11.96 1.38
C ALA A 219 -2.19 10.55 1.17
N GLU A 220 -1.91 9.92 0.02
CA GLU A 220 -2.36 8.55 -0.27
C GLU A 220 -1.67 7.53 0.63
N ILE A 221 -0.35 7.67 0.82
CA ILE A 221 0.44 6.79 1.70
C ILE A 221 -0.05 6.88 3.15
N LYS A 222 -0.39 8.09 3.61
CA LYS A 222 -0.98 8.30 4.93
C LYS A 222 -2.34 7.62 5.05
N LYS A 223 -3.24 7.87 4.10
CA LYS A 223 -4.58 7.27 4.10
C LYS A 223 -4.50 5.73 4.19
N LYS A 224 -3.65 5.12 3.37
CA LYS A 224 -3.44 3.66 3.42
C LYS A 224 -2.90 3.18 4.77
N PHE A 225 -2.09 3.99 5.45
CA PHE A 225 -1.59 3.64 6.78
C PHE A 225 -2.66 3.78 7.85
N ASP A 226 -3.53 4.79 7.74
CA ASP A 226 -4.72 4.96 8.58
C ASP A 226 -5.66 3.76 8.41
N ASP A 227 -5.91 3.32 7.17
CA ASP A 227 -6.74 2.13 6.86
C ASP A 227 -6.17 0.85 7.52
N ILE A 228 -4.84 0.69 7.60
CA ILE A 228 -4.19 -0.44 8.28
C ILE A 228 -4.48 -0.40 9.78
N ILE A 229 -4.35 0.77 10.41
CA ILE A 229 -4.61 0.94 11.85
C ILE A 229 -6.08 0.64 12.16
N GLU A 230 -7.02 1.21 11.40
CA GLU A 230 -8.45 0.96 11.60
C GLU A 230 -8.80 -0.53 11.43
N THR A 231 -8.26 -1.16 10.39
CA THR A 231 -8.46 -2.59 10.15
C THR A 231 -7.91 -3.44 11.29
N LYS A 232 -6.74 -3.08 11.82
CA LYS A 232 -6.14 -3.74 12.98
C LYS A 232 -7.02 -3.59 14.23
N ILE A 233 -7.45 -2.38 14.55
CA ILE A 233 -8.33 -2.11 15.71
C ILE A 233 -9.61 -2.94 15.62
N LYS A 234 -10.25 -2.99 14.43
CA LYS A 234 -11.45 -3.81 14.22
C LYS A 234 -11.20 -5.29 14.49
N LYS A 235 -10.10 -5.84 13.95
CA LYS A 235 -9.72 -7.25 14.16
C LYS A 235 -9.40 -7.54 15.63
N ASP A 236 -8.65 -6.66 16.29
CA ASP A 236 -8.30 -6.80 17.70
C ASP A 236 -9.57 -6.79 18.59
N LYS A 237 -10.58 -5.97 18.26
CA LYS A 237 -11.88 -5.99 18.93
C LYS A 237 -12.61 -7.33 18.77
N GLU A 238 -12.66 -7.86 17.56
CA GLU A 238 -13.31 -9.13 17.26
C GLU A 238 -12.64 -10.28 18.04
N VAL A 239 -11.31 -10.34 18.02
CA VAL A 239 -10.52 -11.31 18.79
C VAL A 239 -10.79 -11.21 20.29
N ILE A 240 -10.74 -10.01 20.88
CA ILE A 240 -10.99 -9.83 22.33
C ILE A 240 -12.41 -10.26 22.68
N LYS A 241 -13.39 -9.96 21.81
CA LYS A 241 -14.78 -10.40 22.01
C LYS A 241 -14.90 -11.93 21.99
N GLU A 242 -14.27 -12.60 21.02
CA GLU A 242 -14.24 -14.06 20.94
C GLU A 242 -13.57 -14.69 22.17
N GLU A 243 -12.39 -14.20 22.57
CA GLU A 243 -11.69 -14.69 23.77
C GLU A 243 -12.54 -14.51 25.04
N LYS A 244 -13.29 -13.40 25.17
CA LYS A 244 -14.23 -13.18 26.28
C LYS A 244 -15.38 -14.19 26.28
N GLU A 245 -15.96 -14.47 25.13
CA GLU A 245 -17.04 -15.46 25.00
C GLU A 245 -16.53 -16.88 25.34
N GLU A 246 -15.29 -17.22 24.97
CA GLU A 246 -14.66 -18.48 25.34
C GLU A 246 -14.39 -18.58 26.85
N ILE A 247 -13.85 -17.52 27.47
CA ILE A 247 -13.66 -17.47 28.93
C ILE A 247 -14.99 -17.62 29.66
N ALA A 248 -16.04 -16.92 29.23
CA ALA A 248 -17.35 -17.01 29.86
C ALA A 248 -17.94 -18.43 29.81
N LYS A 249 -17.75 -19.14 28.68
CA LYS A 249 -18.15 -20.55 28.55
C LYS A 249 -17.33 -21.45 29.47
N ALA A 250 -16.01 -21.26 29.53
CA ALA A 250 -15.14 -22.02 30.41
C ALA A 250 -15.50 -21.80 31.90
N GLU A 251 -15.80 -20.55 32.29
CA GLU A 251 -16.23 -20.19 33.64
C GLU A 251 -17.55 -20.89 34.04
N ASP A 252 -18.54 -20.91 33.15
CA ASP A 252 -19.82 -21.61 33.36
C ASP A 252 -19.63 -23.14 33.46
N GLU A 253 -18.79 -23.74 32.61
CA GLU A 253 -18.48 -25.16 32.67
C GLU A 253 -17.77 -25.55 33.97
N VAL A 254 -16.77 -24.77 34.38
CA VAL A 254 -16.02 -25.01 35.63
C VAL A 254 -16.93 -24.82 36.85
N THR A 255 -17.83 -23.85 36.83
CA THR A 255 -18.81 -23.63 37.89
C THR A 255 -19.75 -24.84 38.02
N LYS A 256 -20.31 -25.34 36.91
CA LYS A 256 -21.17 -26.53 36.90
C LYS A 256 -20.43 -27.80 37.35
N LYS A 257 -19.14 -27.94 37.00
CA LYS A 257 -18.30 -29.05 37.50
C LYS A 257 -18.09 -28.91 39.01
N ALA A 258 -17.81 -27.71 39.51
CA ALA A 258 -17.59 -27.44 40.93
C ALA A 258 -18.83 -27.80 41.77
N GLU A 259 -20.02 -27.37 41.34
CA GLU A 259 -21.30 -27.70 42.00
C GLU A 259 -21.52 -29.22 42.09
N LYS A 260 -21.32 -29.94 40.98
CA LYS A 260 -21.47 -31.42 40.95
C LYS A 260 -20.46 -32.14 41.85
N ILE A 261 -19.23 -31.62 41.95
CA ILE A 261 -18.21 -32.18 42.84
C ILE A 261 -18.58 -31.93 44.30
N GLU A 262 -19.10 -30.75 44.62
CA GLU A 262 -19.54 -30.40 45.97
C GLU A 262 -20.73 -31.27 46.41
N GLU A 263 -21.73 -31.46 45.56
CA GLU A 263 -22.86 -32.37 45.81
C GLU A 263 -22.39 -33.82 46.05
N LYS A 264 -21.49 -34.34 45.21
CA LYS A 264 -20.91 -35.69 45.38
C LYS A 264 -20.11 -35.81 46.67
N LEU A 265 -19.33 -34.79 47.03
CA LEU A 265 -18.53 -34.78 48.25
C LEU A 265 -19.44 -34.79 49.48
N ASP A 266 -20.52 -34.02 49.47
CA ASP A 266 -21.51 -33.98 50.55
C ASP A 266 -22.29 -35.30 50.69
N GLU A 267 -22.55 -36.01 49.58
CA GLU A 267 -23.16 -37.33 49.60
C GLU A 267 -22.22 -38.40 50.17
N LEU A 268 -20.96 -38.43 49.73
CA LEU A 268 -19.96 -39.41 50.20
C LEU A 268 -19.61 -39.23 51.69
N LYS A 269 -19.63 -37.98 52.19
CA LYS A 269 -19.40 -37.64 53.61
C LYS A 269 -20.49 -38.14 54.55
N LYS A 270 -21.66 -38.57 54.05
CA LYS A 270 -22.71 -39.20 54.87
C LYS A 270 -22.28 -40.56 55.43
N ASN A 271 -21.35 -41.27 54.77
CA ASN A 271 -20.78 -42.52 55.27
C ASN A 271 -19.24 -42.58 55.05
N PRO A 272 -18.45 -41.87 55.88
CA PRO A 272 -17.03 -41.62 55.59
C PRO A 272 -16.10 -42.83 55.75
N GLU A 273 -16.46 -43.84 56.55
CA GLU A 273 -15.61 -45.04 56.72
C GLU A 273 -15.63 -45.97 55.51
N GLU A 274 -16.77 -46.06 54.80
CA GLU A 274 -16.95 -46.93 53.63
C GLU A 274 -16.44 -46.26 52.34
N ASN A 275 -16.49 -44.92 52.26
CA ASN A 275 -16.19 -44.13 51.06
C ASN A 275 -14.80 -43.47 51.06
N LYS A 276 -13.89 -43.87 51.95
CA LYS A 276 -12.62 -43.17 52.21
C LYS A 276 -11.74 -42.96 50.97
N GLU A 277 -11.62 -43.97 50.11
CA GLU A 277 -10.82 -43.86 48.87
C GLU A 277 -11.47 -42.93 47.84
N GLU A 278 -12.79 -42.93 47.76
CA GLU A 278 -13.54 -42.12 46.80
C GLU A 278 -13.61 -40.65 47.23
N ILE A 279 -13.70 -40.37 48.53
CA ILE A 279 -13.55 -39.02 49.09
C ILE A 279 -12.18 -38.43 48.73
N ALA A 280 -11.10 -39.19 48.91
CA ALA A 280 -9.74 -38.72 48.57
C ALA A 280 -9.59 -38.40 47.07
N LYS A 281 -10.28 -39.16 46.20
CA LYS A 281 -10.30 -38.90 44.76
C LYS A 281 -11.08 -37.63 44.41
N VAL A 282 -12.27 -37.45 44.98
CA VAL A 282 -13.12 -36.27 44.74
C VAL A 282 -12.48 -35.00 45.33
N GLU A 283 -11.78 -35.09 46.46
CA GLU A 283 -10.99 -33.96 47.00
C GLU A 283 -9.84 -33.55 46.07
N LYS A 284 -9.20 -34.51 45.40
CA LYS A 284 -8.19 -34.21 44.38
C LYS A 284 -8.81 -33.55 43.14
N GLU A 285 -9.95 -34.04 42.67
CA GLU A 285 -10.70 -33.40 41.58
C GLU A 285 -11.14 -31.97 41.95
N LYS A 286 -11.51 -31.71 43.22
CA LYS A 286 -11.79 -30.36 43.74
C LYS A 286 -10.56 -29.45 43.68
N GLN A 287 -9.37 -29.95 44.00
CA GLN A 287 -8.13 -29.18 43.88
C GLN A 287 -7.78 -28.84 42.42
N ASP A 288 -8.04 -29.77 41.49
CA ASP A 288 -7.79 -29.54 40.06
C ASP A 288 -8.78 -28.50 39.49
N ILE A 289 -10.05 -28.51 39.93
CA ILE A 289 -11.03 -27.46 39.61
C ILE A 289 -10.61 -26.09 40.15
N GLU A 290 -10.07 -26.04 41.38
CA GLU A 290 -9.63 -24.77 41.96
C GLU A 290 -8.48 -24.14 41.15
N LYS A 291 -7.54 -24.97 40.66
CA LYS A 291 -6.51 -24.50 39.71
C LYS A 291 -7.11 -24.04 38.38
N GLU A 292 -8.11 -24.74 37.85
CA GLU A 292 -8.79 -24.35 36.62
C GLU A 292 -9.48 -22.98 36.78
N LYS A 293 -10.03 -22.68 37.97
CA LYS A 293 -10.56 -21.35 38.32
C LYS A 293 -9.47 -20.29 38.40
N GLU A 294 -8.35 -20.57 39.05
CA GLU A 294 -7.20 -19.66 39.12
C GLU A 294 -6.66 -19.31 37.72
N ASP A 295 -6.56 -20.30 36.83
CA ASP A 295 -6.14 -20.10 35.43
C ASP A 295 -7.15 -19.26 34.63
N ILE A 296 -8.45 -19.43 34.87
CA ILE A 296 -9.51 -18.63 34.24
C ILE A 296 -9.44 -17.17 34.72
N GLU A 297 -9.26 -16.94 36.01
CA GLU A 297 -9.16 -15.59 36.58
C GLU A 297 -7.92 -14.86 36.03
N ALA A 298 -6.77 -15.55 35.94
CA ALA A 298 -5.56 -15.00 35.35
C ALA A 298 -5.75 -14.59 33.87
N LYS A 299 -6.49 -15.39 33.09
CA LYS A 299 -6.83 -15.04 31.69
C LYS A 299 -7.79 -13.86 31.61
N LYS A 300 -8.71 -13.73 32.57
CA LYS A 300 -9.68 -12.62 32.63
C LYS A 300 -8.98 -11.29 32.90
N ASP A 301 -8.03 -11.27 33.84
CA ASP A 301 -7.17 -10.12 34.12
C ASP A 301 -6.36 -9.72 32.87
N GLU A 302 -5.78 -10.69 32.17
CA GLU A 302 -5.01 -10.44 30.94
C GLU A 302 -5.88 -9.88 29.81
N ILE A 303 -7.11 -10.38 29.64
CA ILE A 303 -8.07 -9.85 28.67
C ILE A 303 -8.51 -8.42 29.03
N GLN A 304 -8.74 -8.14 30.30
CA GLN A 304 -9.09 -6.81 30.75
C GLN A 304 -7.97 -5.81 30.44
N GLU A 305 -6.70 -6.20 30.65
CA GLU A 305 -5.56 -5.37 30.29
C GLU A 305 -5.50 -5.07 28.79
N LYS A 306 -5.75 -6.06 27.94
CA LYS A 306 -5.81 -5.86 26.47
C LYS A 306 -6.92 -4.92 26.06
N GLU A 307 -8.09 -5.03 26.69
CA GLU A 307 -9.24 -4.16 26.41
C GLU A 307 -8.94 -2.71 26.80
N GLU A 308 -8.27 -2.48 27.94
CA GLU A 308 -7.81 -1.15 28.34
C GLU A 308 -6.85 -0.57 27.29
N ILE A 309 -5.86 -1.35 26.85
CA ILE A 309 -4.90 -0.95 25.82
C ILE A 309 -5.62 -0.61 24.51
N LEU A 310 -6.54 -1.47 24.07
CA LEU A 310 -7.30 -1.25 22.83
C LEU A 310 -8.17 0.00 22.93
N THR A 311 -8.87 0.20 24.04
CA THR A 311 -9.71 1.38 24.28
C THR A 311 -8.88 2.67 24.25
N GLN A 312 -7.66 2.67 24.78
CA GLN A 312 -6.76 3.81 24.69
C GLN A 312 -6.34 4.10 23.24
N LYS A 313 -6.10 3.06 22.42
CA LYS A 313 -5.78 3.23 21.00
C LYS A 313 -6.95 3.84 20.23
N GLU A 314 -8.17 3.39 20.49
CA GLU A 314 -9.36 3.93 19.82
C GLU A 314 -9.57 5.41 20.12
N LYS A 315 -9.45 5.78 21.41
CA LYS A 315 -9.55 7.19 21.83
C LYS A 315 -8.44 8.04 21.19
N SER A 316 -7.20 7.55 21.17
CA SER A 316 -6.07 8.21 20.52
C SER A 316 -6.31 8.40 19.02
N ASN A 317 -6.89 7.41 18.34
CA ASN A 317 -7.18 7.50 16.91
C ASN A 317 -8.36 8.46 16.61
N GLN A 318 -9.44 8.40 17.40
CA GLN A 318 -10.63 9.27 17.24
C GLN A 318 -10.39 10.74 17.62
N GLU A 319 -9.68 11.02 18.72
CA GLU A 319 -9.38 12.40 19.14
C GLU A 319 -8.46 13.13 18.15
N LYS A 320 -7.63 12.40 17.41
CA LYS A 320 -6.70 12.97 16.43
C LYS A 320 -7.35 13.26 15.07
N GLU A 321 -8.49 12.66 14.77
CA GLU A 321 -9.32 13.01 13.61
C GLU A 321 -10.19 14.24 13.90
N THR A 322 -10.77 14.34 15.10
CA THR A 322 -11.60 15.47 15.52
C THR A 322 -10.81 16.76 15.78
N LYS A 323 -9.56 16.69 16.26
CA LYS A 323 -8.70 17.88 16.47
C LYS A 323 -8.14 18.51 15.18
N LYS A 324 -8.48 18.02 13.99
CA LYS A 324 -8.08 18.62 12.70
C LYS A 324 -9.14 19.48 12.03
N GLU A 325 -10.39 19.48 12.53
CA GLU A 325 -11.45 20.39 12.06
C GLU A 325 -11.64 21.64 12.94
N ASP A 326 -11.02 21.67 14.13
CA ASP A 326 -11.07 22.85 14.99
C ASP A 326 -9.68 23.18 15.55
N SER A 327 -8.99 24.10 14.86
CA SER A 327 -7.83 24.80 15.40
C SER A 327 -8.08 26.30 15.30
N PRO A 328 -8.48 26.95 16.41
CA PRO A 328 -8.34 28.38 16.55
C PRO A 328 -6.85 28.74 16.61
N LYS A 329 -6.48 29.75 15.82
CA LYS A 329 -5.19 30.43 15.93
C LYS A 329 -5.08 31.23 17.23
N ASP A 330 -3.87 31.18 17.78
CA ASP A 330 -3.14 32.21 18.54
C ASP A 330 -3.60 32.61 19.94
N GLU A 331 -2.80 32.21 20.93
CA GLU A 331 -2.45 33.05 22.07
C GLU A 331 -1.10 33.75 21.79
N THR A 332 -1.08 35.08 21.62
CA THR A 332 -0.41 36.05 22.53
C THR A 332 -0.34 37.49 21.98
N THR A 333 -0.98 38.40 22.75
CA THR A 333 -0.64 39.81 23.09
C THR A 333 -0.63 40.96 22.06
N ASP A 334 -1.62 41.86 22.27
CA ASP A 334 -1.61 43.34 22.29
C ASP A 334 -1.03 44.17 21.14
N ALA A 335 -1.91 44.84 20.36
CA ALA A 335 -2.30 46.25 20.57
C ALA A 335 -2.89 46.95 19.31
N VAL A 336 -3.91 47.78 19.55
CA VAL A 336 -4.40 48.96 18.77
C VAL A 336 -5.56 48.79 17.77
N ALA A 337 -6.74 49.21 18.28
CA ALA A 337 -7.82 50.04 17.70
C ALA A 337 -8.52 49.61 16.38
N LYS A 338 -9.79 49.18 16.43
CA LYS A 338 -11.06 49.96 16.48
C LYS A 338 -11.54 50.43 15.09
N LEU A 339 -12.61 49.81 14.57
CA LEU A 339 -13.90 50.43 14.16
C LEU A 339 -14.85 49.38 13.52
N GLU A 340 -16.02 49.27 14.15
CA GLU A 340 -17.31 48.58 13.86
C GLU A 340 -18.02 49.01 12.54
N PRO A 341 -19.27 48.57 12.21
CA PRO A 341 -19.94 47.25 12.31
C PRO A 341 -20.89 46.90 11.10
N GLU A 342 -21.69 45.82 11.26
CA GLU A 342 -23.02 45.51 10.64
C GLU A 342 -23.04 44.98 9.18
N LYS A 343 -23.81 43.97 8.76
CA LYS A 343 -25.01 43.26 9.27
C LYS A 343 -25.12 41.86 8.61
N GLU A 344 -25.40 40.82 9.40
CA GLU A 344 -26.65 40.02 9.42
C GLU A 344 -27.15 39.48 8.07
N ASP A 345 -27.09 38.16 7.91
CA ASP A 345 -28.25 37.41 7.42
C ASP A 345 -28.39 36.07 8.16
N VAL A 346 -29.64 35.74 8.45
CA VAL A 346 -30.16 34.84 9.51
C VAL A 346 -30.12 33.36 9.09
N PRO A 347 -30.00 32.40 10.04
CA PRO A 347 -29.53 31.03 9.79
C PRO A 347 -30.65 30.04 9.41
N PRO A 348 -30.34 28.89 8.78
CA PRO A 348 -31.23 27.74 8.87
C PRO A 348 -31.08 27.07 10.25
N LYS A 349 -32.22 26.68 10.80
CA LYS A 349 -32.44 26.00 12.09
C LYS A 349 -31.37 24.93 12.44
N PRO A 350 -31.01 24.79 13.73
CA PRO A 350 -30.16 23.68 14.18
C PRO A 350 -30.94 22.36 14.11
N GLU A 351 -30.52 21.45 13.23
CA GLU A 351 -30.83 20.02 13.33
C GLU A 351 -30.16 19.48 14.60
N THR A 352 -30.94 18.80 15.44
CA THR A 352 -30.49 18.24 16.72
C THR A 352 -29.40 17.18 16.52
N PRO A 353 -28.45 17.03 17.46
CA PRO A 353 -27.35 16.07 17.37
C PRO A 353 -27.77 14.62 17.05
N GLU A 354 -28.95 14.20 17.50
CA GLU A 354 -29.52 12.86 17.23
C GLU A 354 -29.87 12.65 15.74
N GLU A 355 -30.32 13.69 15.02
CA GLU A 355 -30.73 13.59 13.62
C GLU A 355 -29.51 13.56 12.67
N LYS A 356 -28.39 14.17 13.10
CA LYS A 356 -27.08 14.04 12.42
C LYS A 356 -26.43 12.68 12.68
N LEU A 357 -26.55 12.14 13.89
CA LEU A 357 -26.02 10.81 14.23
C LEU A 357 -26.70 9.72 13.39
N ASP A 358 -28.03 9.76 13.28
CA ASP A 358 -28.82 8.80 12.49
C ASP A 358 -28.48 8.84 10.99
N LYS A 359 -28.17 10.03 10.46
CA LYS A 359 -27.81 10.21 9.04
C LYS A 359 -26.40 9.71 8.75
N VAL A 360 -25.46 9.97 9.67
CA VAL A 360 -24.08 9.50 9.61
C VAL A 360 -24.01 7.99 9.82
N GLU A 361 -24.80 7.41 10.74
CA GLU A 361 -24.88 5.96 10.93
C GLU A 361 -25.42 5.26 9.68
N LYS A 362 -26.46 5.82 9.04
CA LYS A 362 -26.98 5.28 7.76
C LYS A 362 -25.99 5.39 6.61
N GLU A 363 -25.26 6.50 6.49
CA GLU A 363 -24.20 6.65 5.48
C GLU A 363 -23.01 5.72 5.77
N LEU A 364 -22.66 5.52 7.04
CA LEU A 364 -21.59 4.60 7.46
C LEU A 364 -21.98 3.13 7.23
N GLU A 365 -23.23 2.77 7.46
CA GLU A 365 -23.75 1.42 7.23
C GLU A 365 -23.88 1.12 5.73
N ALA A 366 -24.33 2.09 4.92
CA ALA A 366 -24.31 2.00 3.46
C ALA A 366 -22.87 1.89 2.92
N THR A 367 -21.92 2.65 3.47
CA THR A 367 -20.51 2.59 3.08
C THR A 367 -19.86 1.28 3.51
N LYS A 368 -20.20 0.74 4.69
CA LYS A 368 -19.74 -0.59 5.15
C LYS A 368 -20.24 -1.70 4.24
N GLN A 369 -21.50 -1.66 3.81
CA GLN A 369 -22.05 -2.61 2.85
C GLN A 369 -21.32 -2.52 1.50
N GLU A 370 -21.09 -1.31 0.97
CA GLU A 370 -20.35 -1.11 -0.28
C GLU A 370 -18.89 -1.62 -0.18
N LEU A 371 -18.27 -1.49 1.00
CA LEU A 371 -16.90 -1.88 1.26
C LEU A 371 -16.77 -3.40 1.52
N GLU A 372 -17.78 -4.04 2.11
CA GLU A 372 -17.89 -5.50 2.21
C GLU A 372 -18.14 -6.12 0.83
N GLU A 373 -19.02 -5.54 0.01
CA GLU A 373 -19.23 -5.97 -1.38
C GLU A 373 -17.93 -5.85 -2.20
N LYS A 374 -17.20 -4.72 -2.09
CA LYS A 374 -15.90 -4.55 -2.76
C LYS A 374 -14.83 -5.52 -2.25
N LYS A 375 -14.79 -5.81 -0.94
CA LYS A 375 -13.85 -6.80 -0.36
C LYS A 375 -14.16 -8.21 -0.83
N GLU A 376 -15.43 -8.57 -0.94
CA GLU A 376 -15.84 -9.87 -1.48
C GLU A 376 -15.54 -9.98 -2.98
N GLU A 377 -15.73 -8.90 -3.73
CA GLU A 377 -15.36 -8.81 -5.15
C GLU A 377 -13.84 -8.90 -5.37
N GLU A 378 -13.03 -8.25 -4.53
CA GLU A 378 -11.57 -8.36 -4.54
C GLU A 378 -11.07 -9.75 -4.12
N LYS A 379 -11.73 -10.39 -3.15
CA LYS A 379 -11.43 -11.76 -2.74
C LYS A 379 -11.71 -12.76 -3.87
N LYS A 380 -12.84 -12.61 -4.59
CA LYS A 380 -13.16 -13.38 -5.80
C LYS A 380 -12.10 -13.16 -6.90
N LYS A 381 -11.60 -11.93 -7.10
CA LYS A 381 -10.51 -11.62 -8.05
C LYS A 381 -9.15 -12.22 -7.65
N SER A 382 -8.93 -12.55 -6.37
CA SER A 382 -7.69 -13.16 -5.87
C SER A 382 -7.69 -14.70 -5.95
N GLU A 383 -8.85 -15.35 -5.91
CA GLU A 383 -8.98 -16.81 -6.00
C GLU A 383 -9.06 -17.31 -7.45
N TYR A 384 -9.62 -16.49 -8.35
CA TYR A 384 -9.82 -16.86 -9.75
C TYR A 384 -8.79 -16.26 -10.71
N SER A 385 -8.57 -16.94 -11.84
CA SER A 385 -7.74 -16.38 -12.91
C SER A 385 -8.42 -15.16 -13.54
N PRO A 386 -7.67 -14.20 -14.13
CA PRO A 386 -8.23 -12.95 -14.68
C PRO A 386 -9.30 -13.14 -15.79
N ASN A 387 -9.40 -14.33 -16.37
CA ASN A 387 -10.39 -14.69 -17.37
C ASN A 387 -11.69 -15.28 -16.80
N VAL A 388 -11.85 -15.32 -15.47
CA VAL A 388 -13.11 -15.71 -14.83
C VAL A 388 -13.95 -14.46 -14.61
N LEU A 389 -15.10 -14.39 -15.27
CA LEU A 389 -16.06 -13.29 -15.20
C LEU A 389 -17.42 -13.83 -14.78
N ASP A 390 -18.03 -13.24 -13.75
CA ASP A 390 -19.35 -13.63 -13.25
C ASP A 390 -19.44 -15.16 -12.99
N ASN A 391 -18.41 -15.72 -12.32
CA ASN A 391 -18.19 -17.16 -12.08
C ASN A 391 -18.06 -18.06 -13.32
N LYS A 392 -18.01 -17.48 -14.52
CA LYS A 392 -17.82 -18.22 -15.77
C LYS A 392 -16.43 -18.01 -16.34
N ILE A 393 -15.87 -19.06 -16.92
CA ILE A 393 -14.53 -19.03 -17.51
C ILE A 393 -14.66 -18.59 -18.97
N VAL A 394 -14.05 -17.45 -19.31
CA VAL A 394 -13.79 -17.09 -20.70
C VAL A 394 -12.57 -17.88 -21.16
N PHE A 395 -12.76 -18.71 -22.17
CA PHE A 395 -11.76 -19.64 -22.66
C PHE A 395 -11.48 -19.45 -24.15
N LEU A 396 -10.22 -19.19 -24.51
CA LEU A 396 -9.77 -19.13 -25.90
C LEU A 396 -9.34 -20.54 -26.33
N LYS A 397 -10.15 -21.15 -27.21
CA LYS A 397 -9.82 -22.43 -27.82
C LYS A 397 -9.13 -22.20 -29.15
N THR A 398 -7.83 -22.49 -29.22
CA THR A 398 -7.11 -22.53 -30.49
C THR A 398 -7.54 -23.74 -31.30
N THR A 399 -8.11 -23.51 -32.49
CA THR A 399 -8.57 -24.57 -33.38
C THR A 399 -7.51 -24.96 -34.38
N LYS A 400 -6.73 -23.99 -34.87
CA LYS A 400 -5.66 -24.23 -35.83
C LYS A 400 -4.57 -23.18 -35.71
N TYR A 401 -3.32 -23.63 -35.78
CA TYR A 401 -2.18 -22.75 -36.06
C TYR A 401 -2.03 -22.58 -37.57
N LEU A 402 -1.88 -21.34 -38.03
CA LEU A 402 -1.60 -21.00 -39.42
C LEU A 402 -0.11 -20.68 -39.57
N ASP A 403 0.28 -19.82 -40.49
CA ASP A 403 1.66 -19.40 -40.66
C ASP A 403 1.97 -18.13 -39.85
N LYS A 404 3.26 -17.93 -39.57
CA LYS A 404 3.81 -16.72 -38.94
C LYS A 404 2.93 -16.30 -37.76
N GLY A 405 2.66 -17.14 -36.77
CA GLY A 405 1.95 -16.71 -35.55
C GLY A 405 0.47 -16.31 -35.72
N HIS A 406 -0.17 -16.57 -36.86
CA HIS A 406 -1.63 -16.48 -36.99
C HIS A 406 -2.29 -17.76 -36.50
N TYR A 407 -3.50 -17.62 -35.97
CA TYR A 407 -4.30 -18.72 -35.45
C TYR A 407 -5.73 -18.61 -35.99
N ASN A 408 -6.44 -19.73 -36.00
CA ASN A 408 -7.89 -19.73 -35.94
C ASN A 408 -8.27 -20.07 -34.51
N ASN A 409 -9.12 -19.25 -33.90
CA ASN A 409 -9.56 -19.46 -32.53
C ASN A 409 -11.07 -19.30 -32.39
N GLU A 410 -11.57 -19.85 -31.29
CA GLU A 410 -12.93 -19.66 -30.82
C GLU A 410 -12.86 -19.14 -29.37
N ILE A 411 -13.80 -18.28 -29.00
CA ILE A 411 -14.03 -17.93 -27.59
C ILE A 411 -15.22 -18.72 -27.08
N HIS A 412 -15.04 -19.32 -25.92
CA HIS A 412 -16.04 -20.11 -25.21
C HIS A 412 -16.28 -19.49 -23.83
N LEU A 413 -17.51 -19.53 -23.36
CA LEU A 413 -17.89 -19.19 -22.00
C LEU A 413 -18.34 -20.48 -21.32
N ILE A 414 -17.55 -20.92 -20.35
CA ILE A 414 -17.73 -22.20 -19.66
C ILE A 414 -18.29 -21.90 -18.28
N ASP A 415 -19.38 -22.58 -17.92
CA ASP A 415 -19.93 -22.58 -16.58
C ASP A 415 -19.34 -23.75 -15.77
N PRO A 416 -18.41 -23.50 -14.83
CA PRO A 416 -17.75 -24.54 -14.06
C PRO A 416 -18.66 -25.17 -12.97
N GLU A 417 -19.82 -24.57 -12.66
CA GLU A 417 -20.75 -25.16 -11.68
C GLU A 417 -21.62 -26.24 -12.31
N ASN A 418 -21.87 -26.12 -13.61
CA ASN A 418 -22.73 -27.01 -14.38
C ASN A 418 -21.95 -27.96 -15.31
N ASP A 419 -20.61 -27.91 -15.32
CA ASP A 419 -19.59 -28.70 -16.06
C ASP A 419 -19.81 -28.96 -17.58
N ASP A 420 -20.97 -28.61 -18.13
CA ASP A 420 -21.43 -29.01 -19.46
C ASP A 420 -22.01 -27.84 -20.30
N SER A 421 -22.23 -26.67 -19.69
CA SER A 421 -22.76 -25.52 -20.43
C SER A 421 -21.62 -24.67 -21.02
N ILE A 422 -21.45 -24.79 -22.34
CA ILE A 422 -20.46 -24.07 -23.14
C ILE A 422 -21.20 -23.17 -24.12
N LEU A 423 -21.15 -21.87 -23.90
CA LEU A 423 -21.57 -20.91 -24.93
C LEU A 423 -20.37 -20.59 -25.82
N LYS A 424 -20.49 -20.89 -27.11
CA LYS A 424 -19.48 -20.54 -28.12
C LYS A 424 -19.83 -19.21 -28.78
N SER A 425 -18.85 -18.32 -28.89
CA SER A 425 -18.96 -17.08 -29.66
C SER A 425 -19.28 -17.36 -31.14
N GLU A 426 -20.25 -16.63 -31.69
CA GLU A 426 -20.52 -16.59 -33.14
C GLU A 426 -19.41 -15.86 -33.91
N TYR A 427 -18.68 -14.96 -33.24
CA TYR A 427 -17.53 -14.29 -33.82
C TYR A 427 -16.30 -15.23 -33.80
N THR A 428 -15.93 -15.74 -34.97
CA THR A 428 -14.83 -16.70 -35.16
C THR A 428 -13.60 -16.11 -35.85
N ASN A 429 -13.67 -14.87 -36.32
CA ASN A 429 -12.57 -14.21 -37.01
C ASN A 429 -11.52 -13.72 -36.01
N ILE A 430 -10.91 -14.64 -35.26
CA ILE A 430 -10.01 -14.37 -34.15
C ILE A 430 -8.65 -14.99 -34.46
N CYS A 431 -7.64 -14.15 -34.60
CA CYS A 431 -6.32 -14.55 -35.06
C CYS A 431 -5.20 -14.45 -34.02
N GLY A 432 -5.44 -13.73 -32.92
CA GLY A 432 -4.48 -13.58 -31.84
C GLY A 432 -4.34 -14.85 -30.99
N LYS A 433 -3.16 -15.06 -30.39
CA LYS A 433 -2.89 -16.16 -29.45
C LYS A 433 -3.47 -15.96 -28.05
N SER A 434 -4.05 -14.78 -27.79
CA SER A 434 -4.53 -14.36 -26.48
C SER A 434 -5.67 -13.37 -26.64
N PHE A 435 -6.47 -13.26 -25.59
CA PHE A 435 -7.46 -12.20 -25.40
C PHE A 435 -7.11 -11.40 -24.13
N GLN A 436 -7.83 -10.32 -23.89
CA GLN A 436 -7.78 -9.56 -22.65
C GLN A 436 -9.20 -9.23 -22.18
N ILE A 437 -9.37 -8.86 -20.92
CA ILE A 437 -10.61 -8.27 -20.43
C ILE A 437 -10.41 -6.76 -20.38
N PHE A 438 -11.21 -6.01 -21.15
CA PHE A 438 -11.14 -4.56 -21.24
C PHE A 438 -12.53 -3.95 -21.00
N ASN A 439 -12.66 -3.12 -19.97
CA ASN A 439 -13.92 -2.55 -19.49
C ASN A 439 -15.00 -3.64 -19.31
N GLU A 440 -14.63 -4.73 -18.66
CA GLU A 440 -15.44 -5.94 -18.46
C GLU A 440 -15.93 -6.63 -19.75
N GLN A 441 -15.41 -6.27 -20.92
CA GLN A 441 -15.71 -6.96 -22.18
C GLN A 441 -14.53 -7.83 -22.60
N VAL A 442 -14.79 -8.83 -23.45
CA VAL A 442 -13.73 -9.70 -23.99
C VAL A 442 -13.12 -9.02 -25.21
N LEU A 443 -11.86 -8.62 -25.08
CA LEU A 443 -11.07 -8.01 -26.15
C LEU A 443 -10.25 -9.07 -26.88
N VAL A 444 -10.45 -9.18 -28.18
CA VAL A 444 -9.72 -10.11 -29.04
C VAL A 444 -9.05 -9.38 -30.19
N LEU A 445 -8.01 -10.00 -30.74
CA LEU A 445 -7.43 -9.60 -32.01
C LEU A 445 -8.13 -10.36 -33.13
N GLY A 446 -8.94 -9.64 -33.90
CA GLY A 446 -9.72 -10.18 -34.99
C GLY A 446 -9.32 -9.65 -36.36
N TYR A 447 -10.11 -10.01 -37.37
CA TYR A 447 -9.95 -9.56 -38.75
C TYR A 447 -11.29 -9.48 -39.46
N ASN A 448 -11.35 -8.74 -40.57
CA ASN A 448 -12.57 -8.59 -41.36
C ASN A 448 -12.76 -9.76 -42.33
N ASP A 449 -11.92 -9.81 -43.37
CA ASP A 449 -12.11 -10.70 -44.51
C ASP A 449 -10.98 -11.73 -44.61
N THR A 450 -9.73 -11.27 -44.56
CA THR A 450 -8.54 -12.12 -44.71
C THR A 450 -7.45 -11.78 -43.68
N HIS A 451 -6.59 -12.77 -43.42
CA HIS A 451 -5.44 -12.64 -42.52
C HIS A 451 -4.27 -11.84 -43.09
N GLU A 452 -4.37 -11.30 -44.31
CA GLU A 452 -3.19 -10.70 -44.93
C GLU A 452 -2.93 -9.27 -44.46
N ASN A 453 -3.96 -8.42 -44.32
CA ASN A 453 -3.80 -7.01 -43.91
C ASN A 453 -5.07 -6.39 -43.29
N SER A 454 -5.89 -7.17 -42.56
CA SER A 454 -7.19 -6.68 -42.05
C SER A 454 -7.38 -6.79 -40.54
N HIS A 455 -6.27 -6.84 -39.79
CA HIS A 455 -6.26 -7.07 -38.35
C HIS A 455 -6.77 -5.88 -37.56
N LYS A 456 -7.66 -6.17 -36.61
CA LYS A 456 -8.38 -5.17 -35.82
C LYS A 456 -8.61 -5.66 -34.41
N LEU A 457 -8.78 -4.72 -33.49
CA LEU A 457 -9.26 -5.01 -32.15
C LEU A 457 -10.77 -5.22 -32.22
N ALA A 458 -11.31 -6.24 -31.56
CA ALA A 458 -12.74 -6.50 -31.49
C ALA A 458 -13.19 -6.76 -30.04
N LEU A 459 -14.34 -6.21 -29.68
CA LEU A 459 -14.98 -6.43 -28.39
C LEU A 459 -16.14 -7.41 -28.53
N LEU A 460 -16.18 -8.39 -27.64
CA LEU A 460 -17.29 -9.31 -27.45
C LEU A 460 -17.91 -9.09 -26.07
N ASN A 461 -19.22 -9.23 -25.99
CA ASN A 461 -19.95 -9.10 -24.75
C ASN A 461 -19.54 -10.18 -23.74
N LYS A 462 -19.29 -9.84 -22.48
CA LYS A 462 -18.89 -10.85 -21.47
C LYS A 462 -19.93 -11.93 -21.18
N LYS A 463 -21.23 -11.63 -21.33
CA LYS A 463 -22.32 -12.53 -20.93
C LYS A 463 -22.71 -13.52 -22.02
N ASP A 464 -22.75 -13.06 -23.27
CA ASP A 464 -23.23 -13.87 -24.40
C ASP A 464 -22.23 -13.96 -25.56
N LEU A 465 -21.00 -13.43 -25.39
CA LEU A 465 -19.93 -13.43 -26.37
C LEU A 465 -20.29 -12.84 -27.73
N LYS A 466 -21.38 -12.08 -27.84
CA LYS A 466 -21.75 -11.43 -29.10
C LYS A 466 -20.82 -10.30 -29.43
N PHE A 467 -20.51 -10.15 -30.71
CA PHE A 467 -19.74 -9.03 -31.23
C PHE A 467 -20.41 -7.70 -30.90
N GLN A 468 -19.64 -6.75 -30.36
CA GLN A 468 -20.13 -5.43 -29.98
C GLN A 468 -19.50 -4.32 -30.82
N ALA A 469 -18.18 -4.33 -30.97
CA ALA A 469 -17.46 -3.24 -31.63
C ALA A 469 -16.14 -3.73 -32.21
N MET A 470 -15.62 -2.96 -33.16
CA MET A 470 -14.30 -3.19 -33.75
C MET A 470 -13.58 -1.87 -34.03
N SER A 471 -12.26 -1.86 -33.88
CA SER A 471 -11.45 -0.68 -34.17
C SER A 471 -11.56 -0.28 -35.65
N LYS A 472 -11.61 1.04 -35.89
CA LYS A 472 -11.47 1.55 -37.27
C LYS A 472 -10.03 1.38 -37.77
N ALA A 473 -9.06 1.67 -36.90
CA ALA A 473 -7.65 1.50 -37.19
C ALA A 473 -7.28 0.02 -37.32
N PHE A 474 -6.39 -0.28 -38.25
CA PHE A 474 -5.72 -1.57 -38.33
C PHE A 474 -4.64 -1.64 -37.26
N VAL A 475 -4.40 -2.84 -36.77
CA VAL A 475 -3.36 -3.10 -35.77
C VAL A 475 -2.46 -4.21 -36.24
N PHE A 476 -1.20 -4.16 -35.83
CA PHE A 476 -0.25 -5.20 -36.14
C PHE A 476 -0.75 -6.55 -35.61
N TRP A 477 -0.63 -7.61 -36.39
CA TRP A 477 -1.15 -8.94 -36.03
C TRP A 477 -0.45 -9.60 -34.82
N ARG A 478 0.73 -9.09 -34.39
CA ARG A 478 1.34 -9.42 -33.08
C ARG A 478 1.31 -8.26 -32.10
N THR A 479 0.38 -7.33 -32.28
CA THR A 479 0.21 -6.23 -31.35
C THR A 479 0.05 -6.78 -29.94
N PRO A 480 0.77 -6.22 -28.95
CA PRO A 480 0.36 -6.43 -27.58
C PRO A 480 -1.00 -5.73 -27.38
N MET A 481 -1.86 -6.32 -26.56
CA MET A 481 -3.09 -5.67 -26.07
C MET A 481 -2.84 -5.32 -24.61
N ILE A 482 -2.42 -4.09 -24.34
CA ILE A 482 -1.96 -3.67 -23.01
C ILE A 482 -3.03 -2.79 -22.39
N ILE A 483 -3.52 -3.19 -21.22
CA ILE A 483 -4.56 -2.48 -20.49
C ILE A 483 -3.91 -1.84 -19.26
N MET A 484 -4.05 -0.52 -19.13
CA MET A 484 -3.51 0.23 -18.00
C MET A 484 -4.59 1.15 -17.43
N LYS A 485 -4.62 1.32 -16.11
CA LYS A 485 -5.47 2.35 -15.50
C LYS A 485 -4.88 3.73 -15.73
N SER A 486 -5.70 4.66 -16.23
CA SER A 486 -5.34 6.06 -16.40
C SER A 486 -4.95 6.64 -15.03
N PRO A 487 -3.78 7.30 -14.90
CA PRO A 487 -3.39 7.94 -13.64
C PRO A 487 -4.35 9.07 -13.22
N ASN A 488 -5.04 9.66 -14.19
CA ASN A 488 -5.88 10.85 -13.97
C ASN A 488 -7.36 10.49 -13.74
N SER A 489 -7.90 9.50 -14.47
CA SER A 489 -9.32 9.11 -14.37
C SER A 489 -9.56 7.77 -13.67
N GLY A 490 -8.53 6.93 -13.51
CA GLY A 490 -8.69 5.56 -13.01
C GLY A 490 -9.32 4.58 -14.00
N GLU A 491 -9.82 5.05 -15.14
CA GLU A 491 -10.43 4.25 -16.21
C GLU A 491 -9.39 3.40 -16.95
N GLU A 492 -9.82 2.30 -17.55
CA GLU A 492 -8.94 1.46 -18.36
C GLU A 492 -8.62 2.10 -19.71
N GLU A 493 -7.34 2.15 -20.05
CA GLU A 493 -6.80 2.60 -21.33
C GLU A 493 -6.21 1.40 -22.07
N LEU A 494 -6.60 1.21 -23.33
CA LEU A 494 -6.06 0.15 -24.19
C LEU A 494 -4.96 0.69 -25.09
N TYR A 495 -3.79 0.04 -25.06
CA TYR A 495 -2.67 0.34 -25.94
C TYR A 495 -2.40 -0.84 -26.88
N ALA A 496 -2.21 -0.52 -28.16
CA ALA A 496 -1.88 -1.47 -29.21
C ALA A 496 -0.98 -0.81 -30.27
N PHE A 497 -0.30 -1.62 -31.07
CA PHE A 497 0.47 -1.19 -32.23
C PHE A 497 -0.48 -1.02 -33.40
N GLU A 498 -0.77 0.23 -33.72
CA GLU A 498 -1.48 0.59 -34.93
C GLU A 498 -0.58 0.36 -36.15
N GLU A 499 -1.18 -0.19 -37.20
CA GLU A 499 -0.58 -0.38 -38.51
C GLU A 499 -1.19 0.62 -39.51
N ASP A 500 -0.32 1.31 -40.23
CA ASP A 500 -0.66 2.31 -41.24
C ASP A 500 0.24 2.13 -42.45
N GLY A 501 -0.19 1.24 -43.35
CA GLY A 501 0.68 0.65 -44.36
C GLY A 501 1.81 -0.14 -43.70
N GLU A 502 3.04 0.04 -44.15
CA GLU A 502 4.22 -0.64 -43.57
C GLU A 502 4.79 0.04 -42.31
N LYS A 503 4.06 1.02 -41.75
CA LYS A 503 4.48 1.82 -40.61
C LYS A 503 3.70 1.44 -39.37
N TYR A 504 4.40 1.46 -38.23
CA TYR A 504 3.85 1.03 -36.96
C TYR A 504 3.99 2.11 -35.91
N PHE A 505 2.94 2.28 -35.10
CA PHE A 505 2.86 3.32 -34.09
C PHE A 505 2.22 2.75 -32.83
N LEU A 506 2.65 3.24 -31.66
CA LEU A 506 1.91 2.95 -30.43
C LEU A 506 0.64 3.81 -30.43
N ALA A 507 -0.53 3.20 -30.36
CA ALA A 507 -1.81 3.87 -30.28
C ALA A 507 -2.52 3.57 -28.95
N ARG A 508 -3.27 4.55 -28.45
CA ARG A 508 -4.19 4.41 -27.31
C ARG A 508 -5.62 4.49 -27.81
N PHE A 509 -6.46 3.59 -27.34
CA PHE A 509 -7.87 3.44 -27.67
C PHE A 509 -8.77 3.66 -26.45
N ASP A 510 -9.96 4.22 -26.66
CA ASP A 510 -11.00 4.31 -25.65
C ASP A 510 -11.82 3.01 -25.54
N LYS A 511 -12.81 3.01 -24.65
CA LYS A 511 -13.73 1.89 -24.41
C LYS A 511 -14.52 1.46 -25.65
N ASP A 512 -14.68 2.34 -26.64
CA ASP A 512 -15.39 2.05 -27.89
C ASP A 512 -14.42 1.59 -29.01
N LEU A 513 -13.17 1.32 -28.66
CA LEU A 513 -12.07 1.04 -29.60
C LEU A 513 -11.81 2.17 -30.61
N LYS A 514 -12.13 3.42 -30.25
CA LYS A 514 -11.73 4.59 -31.05
C LYS A 514 -10.36 5.03 -30.60
N ARG A 515 -9.49 5.34 -31.56
CA ARG A 515 -8.15 5.84 -31.28
C ARG A 515 -8.22 7.24 -30.68
N VAL A 516 -7.64 7.41 -29.50
CA VAL A 516 -7.57 8.67 -28.75
C VAL A 516 -6.20 9.34 -28.89
N ALA A 517 -5.13 8.55 -28.96
CA ALA A 517 -3.78 9.06 -29.16
C ALA A 517 -2.94 8.08 -29.99
N ARG A 518 -1.85 8.58 -30.57
CA ARG A 518 -0.89 7.81 -31.37
C ARG A 518 0.50 8.41 -31.22
N SER A 519 1.53 7.57 -31.24
CA SER A 519 2.90 8.06 -31.28
C SER A 519 3.16 8.91 -32.52
N ASN A 520 3.90 10.00 -32.32
CA ASN A 520 4.26 10.92 -33.41
C ASN A 520 5.38 10.37 -34.31
N GLU A 521 6.08 9.34 -33.86
CA GLU A 521 7.16 8.68 -34.59
C GLU A 521 6.91 7.16 -34.65
N GLU A 522 7.47 6.54 -35.69
CA GLU A 522 7.39 5.10 -35.94
C GLU A 522 8.16 4.29 -34.90
N ILE A 523 7.58 3.16 -34.51
CA ILE A 523 8.14 2.21 -33.55
C ILE A 523 8.58 0.93 -34.27
N ASN A 524 9.37 0.09 -33.59
CA ASN A 524 9.57 -1.28 -34.03
C ASN A 524 8.34 -2.13 -33.61
N PRO A 525 7.61 -2.77 -34.55
CA PRO A 525 6.42 -3.56 -34.21
C PRO A 525 6.72 -4.84 -33.42
N ASN A 526 7.99 -5.26 -33.35
CA ASN A 526 8.43 -6.39 -32.51
C ASN A 526 8.83 -5.95 -31.10
N SER A 527 8.65 -4.67 -30.76
CA SER A 527 9.04 -4.14 -29.46
C SER A 527 8.16 -4.65 -28.33
N SER A 528 8.76 -4.80 -27.14
CA SER A 528 8.01 -4.76 -25.89
C SER A 528 7.69 -3.30 -25.53
N VAL A 529 6.63 -3.08 -24.74
CA VAL A 529 6.25 -1.75 -24.24
C VAL A 529 6.41 -1.75 -22.73
N THR A 530 7.06 -0.73 -22.17
CA THR A 530 7.24 -0.60 -20.71
C THR A 530 6.73 0.75 -20.23
N PHE A 531 5.81 0.71 -19.26
CA PHE A 531 5.28 1.90 -18.60
C PHE A 531 6.07 2.21 -17.33
N PHE A 532 6.40 3.48 -17.09
CA PHE A 532 7.05 3.93 -15.86
C PHE A 532 6.58 5.35 -15.50
N GLY A 533 5.60 5.43 -14.60
CA GLY A 533 4.93 6.68 -14.27
C GLY A 533 4.29 7.31 -15.50
N THR A 534 4.68 8.56 -15.80
CA THR A 534 4.21 9.33 -16.96
C THR A 534 4.96 9.03 -18.26
N LYS A 535 5.84 8.02 -18.29
CA LYS A 535 6.68 7.70 -19.45
C LYS A 535 6.41 6.29 -19.98
N ILE A 536 6.55 6.12 -21.29
CA ILE A 536 6.51 4.83 -21.97
C ILE A 536 7.83 4.63 -22.72
N TYR A 537 8.41 3.45 -22.59
CA TYR A 537 9.66 3.06 -23.24
C TYR A 537 9.34 1.99 -24.28
N ILE A 538 9.81 2.22 -25.51
CA ILE A 538 9.58 1.33 -26.64
C ILE A 538 10.77 1.40 -27.59
N THR A 539 11.09 0.29 -28.27
CA THR A 539 12.12 0.27 -29.30
C THR A 539 11.68 1.13 -30.47
N ALA A 540 12.50 2.11 -30.83
CA ALA A 540 12.30 2.96 -32.00
C ALA A 540 12.40 2.13 -33.29
N LYS A 541 11.82 2.63 -34.38
CA LYS A 541 12.10 2.09 -35.71
C LYS A 541 13.61 2.03 -35.98
N GLU A 542 14.03 0.97 -36.63
CA GLU A 542 15.40 0.78 -37.10
C GLU A 542 15.80 1.88 -38.08
N ASP A 543 16.96 2.50 -37.86
CA ASP A 543 17.47 3.55 -38.74
C ASP A 543 18.12 2.98 -40.02
N SER A 544 18.50 3.86 -40.95
CA SER A 544 19.13 3.45 -42.22
C SER A 544 20.50 2.77 -42.06
N ALA A 545 21.06 2.72 -40.84
CA ALA A 545 22.30 2.04 -40.51
C ALA A 545 22.07 0.73 -39.73
N ASN A 546 20.83 0.21 -39.73
CA ASN A 546 20.41 -0.97 -38.99
C ASN A 546 20.64 -0.88 -37.47
N LYS A 547 20.55 0.33 -36.91
CA LYS A 547 20.65 0.55 -35.45
C LYS A 547 19.27 0.79 -34.88
N THR A 548 19.04 0.24 -33.69
CA THR A 548 17.82 0.45 -32.91
C THR A 548 18.15 1.24 -31.64
N GLY A 549 17.32 2.24 -31.36
CA GLY A 549 17.35 3.00 -30.11
C GLY A 549 16.09 2.76 -29.28
N ILE A 550 16.07 3.29 -28.06
CA ILE A 550 14.87 3.29 -27.21
C ILE A 550 14.22 4.66 -27.29
N GLN A 551 12.98 4.69 -27.76
CA GLN A 551 12.12 5.86 -27.76
C GLN A 551 11.40 5.96 -26.42
N VAL A 552 11.42 7.15 -25.81
CA VAL A 552 10.73 7.47 -24.57
C VAL A 552 9.60 8.42 -24.90
N LEU A 553 8.36 7.96 -24.73
CA LEU A 553 7.14 8.72 -24.98
C LEU A 553 6.55 9.29 -23.69
N SER A 554 5.86 10.42 -23.79
CA SER A 554 4.89 10.85 -22.77
C SER A 554 3.72 9.88 -22.77
N ARG A 555 3.26 9.43 -21.61
CA ARG A 555 2.05 8.60 -21.51
C ARG A 555 0.80 9.38 -21.89
N ASP A 556 0.74 10.66 -21.54
CA ASP A 556 -0.46 11.48 -21.74
C ASP A 556 -0.72 11.75 -23.21
N GLU A 557 0.33 12.09 -23.97
CA GLU A 557 0.20 12.51 -25.38
C GLU A 557 0.72 11.48 -26.38
N LEU A 558 1.42 10.43 -25.93
CA LEU A 558 2.19 9.50 -26.76
C LEU A 558 3.29 10.14 -27.61
N LYS A 559 3.69 11.38 -27.33
CA LYS A 559 4.77 12.06 -28.06
C LYS A 559 6.15 11.68 -27.53
N THR A 560 7.12 11.53 -28.42
CA THR A 560 8.53 11.34 -28.04
C THR A 560 9.04 12.51 -27.23
N ILE A 561 9.52 12.21 -26.03
CA ILE A 561 10.23 13.15 -25.17
C ILE A 561 11.74 13.01 -25.37
N LYS A 562 12.22 11.78 -25.57
CA LYS A 562 13.67 11.49 -25.68
C LYS A 562 13.92 10.21 -26.48
N ARG A 563 15.08 10.14 -27.13
CA ARG A 563 15.67 8.90 -27.66
C ARG A 563 16.93 8.55 -26.88
N ILE A 564 17.09 7.27 -26.57
CA ILE A 564 18.27 6.69 -25.93
C ILE A 564 18.93 5.80 -26.99
N VAL A 565 20.16 6.14 -27.36
CA VAL A 565 21.00 5.29 -28.20
C VAL A 565 21.91 4.50 -27.26
N PRO A 566 21.88 3.16 -27.29
CA PRO A 566 22.74 2.31 -26.46
C PRO A 566 24.24 2.53 -26.71
#